data_AF-G8X5I8-F1
#
_entry.id   AF-G8X5I8-F1
#
_cell.length_a   1.000
_cell.length_b   1.000
_cell.length_c   1.000
_cell.angle_alpha   90.00
_cell.angle_beta   90.00
_cell.angle_gamma   90.00
#
_symmetry.space_group_name_H-M   'P 1'
#
loop_
_entity.id
_entity.type
_entity.pdbx_description
1 polymer ?
#
loop_
_entity_poly.entity_id
_entity_poly.type
_entity_poly.pdbx_seq_one_letter_code
_entity_poly.pdbx_strand_id
1 'polypeptide(L)'
;MEAPKKTSKAKTIFSVIIFIGVLWYFFGGGMDKQVANDMQKIENQVATDAEKQYEIAKNGGDKMQTYVQAGLVAAAYLQAKDEVNYNKWKAIEKEEAKNAGMPVE
;
A
#
# COMPACT_ATOMS: atom_id res chain seq x y z
N MET A 1 -47.56 -33.26 -15.19
CA MET A 1 -47.71 -31.85 -14.82
C MET A 1 -47.33 -31.72 -13.35
N GLU A 2 -46.11 -31.26 -13.06
CA GLU A 2 -45.67 -31.08 -11.66
C GLU A 2 -46.35 -29.86 -11.05
N ALA A 3 -46.93 -30.02 -9.86
CA ALA A 3 -47.66 -28.96 -9.16
C ALA A 3 -46.69 -27.84 -8.71
N PRO A 4 -47.12 -26.56 -8.72
CA PRO A 4 -46.26 -25.46 -8.28
C PRO A 4 -45.92 -25.61 -6.80
N LYS A 5 -44.62 -25.70 -6.48
CA LYS A 5 -44.12 -25.75 -5.08
C LYS A 5 -44.55 -24.47 -4.34
N LYS A 6 -45.51 -24.60 -3.42
CA LYS A 6 -45.97 -23.52 -2.53
C LYS A 6 -44.87 -23.17 -1.54
N THR A 7 -44.07 -22.17 -1.85
CA THR A 7 -43.02 -21.68 -0.95
C THR A 7 -43.64 -20.91 0.21
N SER A 8 -43.14 -21.15 1.43
CA SER A 8 -43.55 -20.39 2.60
C SER A 8 -43.08 -18.94 2.46
N LYS A 9 -44.00 -17.98 2.64
CA LYS A 9 -43.69 -16.54 2.62
C LYS A 9 -42.55 -16.20 3.60
N ALA A 10 -42.50 -16.88 4.75
CA ALA A 10 -41.44 -16.71 5.73
C ALA A 10 -40.05 -17.15 5.21
N LYS A 11 -39.98 -18.26 4.46
CA LYS A 11 -38.72 -18.73 3.86
C LYS A 11 -38.22 -17.77 2.78
N THR A 12 -39.14 -17.18 2.01
CA THR A 12 -38.80 -16.20 0.97
C THR A 12 -38.23 -14.92 1.59
N ILE A 13 -38.89 -14.37 2.61
CA ILE A 13 -38.42 -13.18 3.32
C ILE A 13 -37.03 -13.41 3.94
N PHE A 14 -36.82 -14.55 4.59
CA PHE A 14 -35.53 -14.88 5.19
C PHE A 14 -34.41 -14.97 4.14
N SER A 15 -34.69 -15.58 2.98
CA SER A 15 -33.71 -15.64 1.88
C SER A 15 -33.35 -14.26 1.33
N VAL A 16 -34.31 -13.34 1.25
CA VAL A 16 -34.10 -11.98 0.76
C VAL A 16 -33.24 -11.17 1.75
N ILE A 17 -33.49 -11.31 3.05
CA ILE A 17 -32.69 -10.62 4.08
C ILE A 17 -31.23 -11.07 4.04
N ILE A 18 -30.98 -12.38 3.93
CA ILE A 18 -29.62 -12.91 3.78
C ILE A 18 -28.97 -12.36 2.52
N PHE A 19 -29.70 -12.38 1.39
CA PHE A 19 -29.17 -11.90 0.12
C PHE A 19 -28.80 -10.41 0.17
N ILE A 20 -29.64 -9.58 0.80
CA ILE A 20 -29.35 -8.16 1.03
C ILE A 20 -28.14 -7.98 1.94
N GLY A 21 -28.02 -8.77 3.02
CA GLY A 21 -26.86 -8.74 3.90
C GLY A 21 -25.55 -9.10 3.18
N VAL A 22 -25.59 -10.10 2.30
CA VAL A 22 -24.46 -10.49 1.45
C VAL A 22 -24.13 -9.37 0.45
N LEU A 23 -25.12 -8.79 -0.23
CA LEU A 23 -24.91 -7.67 -1.15
C LEU A 23 -24.31 -6.46 -0.43
N TRP A 24 -24.79 -6.13 0.77
CA TRP A 24 -24.25 -5.02 1.56
C TRP A 24 -22.81 -5.28 2.01
N TYR A 25 -22.48 -6.52 2.39
CA TYR A 25 -21.11 -6.89 2.76
C TYR A 25 -20.13 -6.80 1.57
N PHE A 26 -20.51 -7.34 0.40
CA PHE A 26 -19.64 -7.38 -0.79
C PHE A 26 -19.57 -6.05 -1.56
N PHE A 27 -20.67 -5.30 -1.62
CA PHE A 27 -20.76 -4.07 -2.43
C PHE A 27 -20.86 -2.78 -1.61
N GLY A 28 -21.04 -2.85 -0.29
CA GLY A 28 -21.24 -1.70 0.61
C GLY A 28 -20.03 -1.31 1.47
N GLY A 29 -18.83 -1.83 1.18
CA GLY A 29 -17.59 -1.42 1.84
C GLY A 29 -17.09 -2.32 2.98
N GLY A 30 -17.66 -3.53 3.14
CA GLY A 30 -17.18 -4.51 4.13
C GLY A 30 -15.75 -4.98 3.91
N MET A 31 -15.26 -4.96 2.67
CA MET A 31 -13.88 -5.31 2.29
C MET A 31 -12.86 -4.17 2.50
N ASP A 32 -13.30 -2.94 2.75
CA ASP A 32 -12.44 -1.76 2.68
C ASP A 32 -11.33 -1.76 3.75
N LYS A 33 -11.62 -2.30 4.94
CA LYS A 33 -10.62 -2.38 6.02
C LYS A 33 -9.50 -3.37 5.73
N GLN A 34 -9.82 -4.50 5.10
CA GLN A 34 -8.81 -5.50 4.75
C GLN A 34 -7.92 -4.97 3.62
N VAL A 35 -8.54 -4.33 2.61
CA VAL A 35 -7.81 -3.68 1.51
C VAL A 35 -6.90 -2.57 2.04
N ALA A 36 -7.34 -1.74 2.99
CA ALA A 36 -6.50 -0.69 3.56
C ALA A 36 -5.27 -1.24 4.31
N ASN A 37 -5.44 -2.32 5.09
CA ASN A 37 -4.32 -2.97 5.78
C ASN A 37 -3.35 -3.65 4.80
N ASP A 38 -3.88 -4.32 3.78
CA ASP A 38 -3.06 -4.96 2.75
C ASP A 38 -2.28 -3.90 1.95
N MET A 39 -2.89 -2.76 1.65
CA MET A 39 -2.21 -1.64 1.01
C MET A 39 -1.09 -1.06 1.88
N GLN A 40 -1.34 -0.83 3.17
CA GLN A 40 -0.30 -0.35 4.08
C GLN A 40 0.89 -1.32 4.15
N LYS A 41 0.62 -2.63 4.16
CA LYS A 41 1.68 -3.65 4.14
C LYS A 41 2.50 -3.59 2.85
N ILE A 42 1.84 -3.40 1.69
CA ILE A 42 2.50 -3.26 0.40
C ILE A 42 3.38 -2.02 0.38
N GLU A 43 2.89 -0.87 0.85
CA GLU A 43 3.65 0.38 0.89
C GLU A 43 4.93 0.23 1.75
N ASN A 44 4.82 -0.42 2.92
CA ASN A 44 5.98 -0.72 3.76
C ASN A 44 6.99 -1.65 3.06
N GLN A 45 6.52 -2.63 2.29
CA GLN A 45 7.39 -3.53 1.52
C GLN A 45 8.13 -2.78 0.42
N VAL A 46 7.45 -1.90 -0.30
CA VAL A 46 8.07 -1.06 -1.35
C VAL A 46 9.17 -0.18 -0.76
N ALA A 47 8.93 0.44 0.40
CA ALA A 47 9.96 1.22 1.08
C ALA A 47 11.18 0.38 1.45
N THR A 48 10.97 -0.81 1.99
CA THR A 48 12.06 -1.74 2.35
C THR A 48 12.85 -2.21 1.13
N ASP A 49 12.18 -2.47 0.01
CA ASP A 49 12.86 -2.88 -1.23
C ASP A 49 13.61 -1.72 -1.88
N ALA A 50 13.13 -0.49 -1.73
CA ALA A 50 13.89 0.70 -2.12
C ALA A 50 15.18 0.83 -1.29
N GLU A 51 15.16 0.52 0.01
CA GLU A 51 16.39 0.56 0.84
C GLU A 51 17.47 -0.38 0.29
N LYS A 52 17.09 -1.59 -0.10
CA LYS A 52 18.02 -2.56 -0.70
C LYS A 52 18.60 -2.06 -2.03
N GLN A 53 17.79 -1.39 -2.86
CA GLN A 53 18.26 -0.80 -4.11
C GLN A 53 19.25 0.34 -3.86
N TYR A 54 19.01 1.14 -2.83
CA TYR A 54 19.96 2.14 -2.37
C TYR A 54 21.27 1.49 -1.91
N GLU A 55 21.23 0.41 -1.12
CA GLU A 55 22.45 -0.29 -0.67
C GLU A 55 23.26 -0.84 -1.85
N ILE A 56 22.59 -1.39 -2.86
CA ILE A 56 23.26 -1.85 -4.10
C ILE A 56 23.91 -0.67 -4.83
N ALA A 57 23.19 0.44 -5.01
CA ALA A 57 23.73 1.64 -5.68
C ALA A 57 24.94 2.22 -4.92
N LYS A 58 24.84 2.29 -3.59
CA LYS A 58 25.91 2.78 -2.71
C LYS A 58 27.18 1.93 -2.83
N ASN A 59 27.01 0.61 -2.87
CA ASN A 59 28.14 -0.32 -3.04
C ASN A 59 28.72 -0.30 -4.46
N GLY A 60 27.91 0.07 -5.46
CA GLY A 60 28.33 0.21 -6.86
C GLY A 60 29.17 1.45 -7.16
N GLY A 61 29.21 2.43 -6.24
CA GLY A 61 30.06 3.62 -6.35
C GLY A 61 29.54 4.75 -7.24
N ASP A 62 28.36 4.62 -7.84
CA ASP A 62 27.71 5.69 -8.58
C ASP A 62 26.97 6.63 -7.61
N LYS A 63 27.53 7.82 -7.41
CA LYS A 63 27.00 8.81 -6.47
C LYS A 63 25.67 9.40 -6.92
N MET A 64 25.48 9.61 -8.22
CA MET A 64 24.21 10.11 -8.75
C MET A 64 23.12 9.06 -8.59
N GLN A 65 23.42 7.79 -8.90
CA GLN A 65 22.48 6.70 -8.68
C GLN A 65 22.14 6.54 -7.20
N THR A 66 23.13 6.63 -6.32
CA THR A 66 22.93 6.56 -4.86
C THR A 66 22.00 7.68 -4.37
N TYR A 67 22.21 8.92 -4.84
CA TYR A 67 21.32 10.06 -4.55
C TYR A 67 19.88 9.82 -5.02
N VAL A 68 19.69 9.41 -6.28
CA VAL A 68 18.35 9.13 -6.84
C VAL A 68 17.66 8.03 -6.03
N GLN A 69 18.38 6.97 -5.67
CA GLN A 69 17.83 5.88 -4.87
C GLN A 69 17.47 6.33 -3.45
N ALA A 70 18.29 7.17 -2.80
CA ALA A 70 17.95 7.74 -1.50
C ALA A 70 16.64 8.56 -1.55
N GLY A 71 16.43 9.32 -2.64
CA GLY A 71 15.17 10.04 -2.87
C GLY A 71 13.96 9.13 -3.10
N LEU A 72 14.15 8.02 -3.84
CA LEU A 72 13.11 7.01 -4.05
C LEU A 72 12.70 6.34 -2.74
N VAL A 73 13.65 6.06 -1.85
CA VAL A 73 13.38 5.50 -0.52
C VAL A 73 12.57 6.50 0.32
N ALA A 74 12.96 7.77 0.34
CA ALA A 74 12.20 8.80 1.05
C ALA A 74 10.76 8.91 0.51
N ALA A 75 10.58 8.93 -0.82
CA ALA A 75 9.25 8.96 -1.44
C ALA A 75 8.39 7.73 -1.07
N ALA A 76 9.00 6.54 -0.99
CA ALA A 76 8.29 5.32 -0.61
C ALA A 76 7.82 5.36 0.86
N TYR A 77 8.65 5.85 1.79
CA TYR A 77 8.23 6.04 3.18
C TYR A 77 7.16 7.12 3.34
N LEU A 78 7.22 8.18 2.53
CA LEU A 78 6.16 9.18 2.49
C LEU A 78 4.82 8.57 2.03
N GLN A 79 4.85 7.73 1.01
CA GLN A 79 3.66 7.00 0.54
C GLN A 79 3.12 6.06 1.62
N ALA A 80 4.00 5.37 2.34
CA ALA A 80 3.65 4.50 3.47
C ALA A 80 3.20 5.25 4.74
N LYS A 81 3.20 6.59 4.72
CA LYS A 81 2.89 7.47 5.86
C LYS A 81 3.78 7.22 7.07
N ASP A 82 5.02 6.81 6.84
CA ASP A 82 6.03 6.62 7.88
C ASP A 82 6.93 7.86 7.95
N GLU A 83 6.50 8.84 8.75
CA GLU A 83 7.20 10.11 8.89
C GLU A 83 8.60 9.96 9.51
N VAL A 84 8.80 8.96 10.37
CA VAL A 84 10.08 8.75 11.06
C VAL A 84 11.13 8.32 10.05
N ASN A 85 10.82 7.30 9.25
CA ASN A 85 11.72 6.82 8.21
C ASN A 85 11.83 7.80 7.05
N TYR A 86 10.75 8.50 6.68
CA TYR A 86 10.81 9.59 5.71
C TYR A 86 11.85 10.64 6.10
N ASN A 87 11.78 11.16 7.33
CA ASN A 87 12.70 12.21 7.80
C ASN A 87 14.15 11.71 7.84
N LYS A 88 14.37 10.46 8.28
CA LYS A 88 15.69 9.81 8.25
C LYS A 88 16.23 9.74 6.82
N TRP A 89 15.43 9.26 5.87
CA TRP A 89 15.87 9.07 4.49
C TRP A 89 16.01 10.39 3.73
N LYS A 90 15.22 11.42 4.04
CA LYS A 90 15.46 12.78 3.56
C LYS A 90 16.81 13.33 4.00
N ALA A 91 17.26 13.03 5.23
CA ALA A 91 18.59 13.44 5.68
C ALA A 91 19.70 12.73 4.87
N ILE A 92 19.54 11.42 4.66
CA ILE A 92 20.46 10.61 3.82
C ILE A 92 20.49 11.15 2.38
N GLU A 93 19.33 11.40 1.77
CA GLU A 93 19.22 11.99 0.44
C GLU A 93 19.99 13.31 0.33
N LYS A 94 19.90 14.19 1.34
CA LYS A 94 20.66 15.46 1.36
C LYS A 94 22.17 15.23 1.45
N GLU A 95 22.62 14.19 2.16
CA GLU A 95 24.04 13.83 2.19
C GLU A 95 24.52 13.29 0.85
N GLU A 96 23.74 12.39 0.24
CA GLU A 96 24.09 11.80 -1.06
C GLU A 96 23.99 12.82 -2.20
N ALA A 97 23.08 13.79 -2.12
CA ALA A 97 23.03 14.95 -3.01
C ALA A 97 24.36 15.72 -3.00
N LYS A 98 24.90 16.01 -1.80
CA LYS A 98 26.22 16.66 -1.66
C LYS A 98 27.33 15.80 -2.25
N ASN A 99 27.31 14.48 -2.00
CA ASN A 99 28.30 13.55 -2.55
C ASN A 99 28.29 13.53 -4.08
N ALA A 100 27.09 13.65 -4.66
CA ALA A 100 26.85 13.66 -6.10
C ALA A 100 27.06 15.03 -6.76
N GLY A 101 27.32 16.10 -5.97
CA GLY A 101 27.49 17.46 -6.48
C GLY A 101 26.18 18.16 -6.85
N MET A 102 25.04 17.65 -6.36
CA MET A 102 23.73 18.25 -6.56
C MET A 102 23.49 19.40 -5.56
N PRO A 103 22.75 20.45 -5.96
CA PRO A 103 22.31 21.48 -5.03
C PRO A 103 21.39 20.87 -3.98
N VAL A 104 21.64 21.20 -2.71
CA VAL A 104 20.83 20.78 -1.57
C VAL A 104 19.85 21.89 -1.22
N GLU A 105 18.55 21.62 -1.37
CA GLU A 105 17.46 22.44 -0.83
C GLU A 105 17.04 21.96 0.57
#